data_AF-A0A0Q4GIU4-F1
#
_entry.id   AF-A0A0Q4GIU4-F1
#
_cell.length_a   1.000
_cell.length_b   1.000
_cell.length_c   1.000
_cell.angle_alpha   90.00
_cell.angle_beta   90.00
_cell.angle_gamma   90.00
#
_symmetry.space_group_name_H-M   'P 1'
#
loop_
_entity.id
_entity.type
_entity.pdbx_description
1 polymer ?
#
loop_
_entity_poly.entity_id
_entity_poly.type
_entity_poly.pdbx_seq_one_letter_code
_entity_poly.pdbx_strand_id
1 'polypeptide(L)'
;MEDKLSAATSGWEKTDLEASIEALDRYNATLNQTGANKLDCTALTGSVPPLLIGGLKVRVTPDVTIAKDDPKALDPRVGAVVTMIAKGESSGTKRAEKAKTAAVLVWLFAEKHLTGRGTPDRKLCFSFDVFDGNLVAAGASIATRINNITAACEEIAHGWSKASPPDDLDG
;
A
#
# COMPACT_ATOMS: atom_id res chain seq x y z
N MET A 1 -2.72 14.30 21.63
CA MET A 1 -1.29 14.10 21.27
C MET A 1 -0.46 15.31 21.65
N GLU A 2 -1.03 16.52 21.58
CA GLU A 2 -0.41 17.77 22.03
C GLU A 2 0.07 17.71 23.50
N ASP A 3 -0.71 17.10 24.40
CA ASP A 3 -0.30 16.87 25.80
C ASP A 3 0.91 15.92 25.95
N LYS A 4 1.12 15.02 24.99
CA LYS A 4 2.31 14.15 24.97
C LYS A 4 3.53 14.87 24.39
N LEU A 5 3.31 15.77 23.43
CA LEU A 5 4.35 16.60 22.84
C LEU A 5 4.90 17.61 23.86
N SER A 6 4.04 18.22 24.68
CA SER A 6 4.46 19.12 25.76
C SER A 6 5.22 18.41 26.90
N ALA A 7 4.96 17.11 27.08
CA ALA A 7 5.64 16.26 28.05
C ALA A 7 6.92 15.56 27.52
N ALA A 8 7.25 15.72 26.24
CA ALA A 8 8.44 15.11 25.64
C ALA A 8 9.72 15.70 26.24
N THR A 9 10.66 14.84 26.61
CA THR A 9 11.85 15.25 27.39
C THR A 9 13.11 15.35 26.54
N SER A 10 13.14 14.67 25.40
CA SER A 10 14.26 14.67 24.46
C SER A 10 13.92 15.30 23.11
N GLY A 11 14.94 15.78 22.38
CA GLY A 11 14.76 16.33 21.05
C GLY A 11 14.23 15.31 20.03
N TRP A 12 14.64 14.04 20.15
CA TRP A 12 14.15 12.96 19.29
C TRP A 12 12.67 12.66 19.52
N GLU A 13 12.24 12.51 20.78
CA GLU A 13 10.82 12.27 21.12
C GLU A 13 9.93 13.40 20.58
N LYS A 14 10.40 14.64 20.70
CA LYS A 14 9.67 15.80 20.19
C LYS A 14 9.50 15.73 18.67
N THR A 15 10.57 15.47 17.93
CA THR A 15 10.53 15.36 16.46
C THR A 15 9.68 14.18 16.00
N ASP A 16 9.74 13.04 16.69
CA ASP A 16 8.92 11.85 16.38
C ASP A 16 7.42 12.13 16.57
N LEU A 17 7.06 12.79 17.69
CA LEU A 17 5.69 13.20 17.96
C LEU A 17 5.18 14.24 16.95
N GLU A 18 5.99 15.25 16.61
CA GLU A 18 5.65 16.24 15.58
C GLU A 18 5.38 15.57 14.23
N ALA A 19 6.23 14.63 13.80
CA ALA A 19 6.04 13.88 12.57
C ALA A 19 4.76 13.01 12.61
N SER A 20 4.45 12.43 13.77
CA SER A 20 3.22 11.65 13.97
C SER A 20 1.96 12.52 13.92
N ILE A 21 1.99 13.74 14.51
CA ILE A 21 0.87 14.69 14.43
C ILE A 21 0.63 15.06 12.96
N GLU A 22 1.70 15.45 12.25
CA GLU A 22 1.62 15.81 10.83
C GLU A 22 1.03 14.65 9.99
N ALA A 23 1.47 13.41 10.23
CA ALA A 23 0.97 12.25 9.52
C ALA A 23 -0.53 12.04 9.74
N LEU A 24 -1.01 12.15 10.98
CA LEU A 24 -2.43 12.01 11.31
C LEU A 24 -3.28 13.13 10.71
N ASP A 25 -2.80 14.37 10.76
CA ASP A 25 -3.52 15.52 10.18
C ASP A 25 -3.67 15.35 8.67
N ARG A 26 -2.60 14.99 7.96
CA ARG A 26 -2.64 14.75 6.52
C ARG A 26 -3.49 13.53 6.16
N TYR A 27 -3.41 12.47 6.94
CA TYR A 27 -4.26 11.28 6.77
C TYR A 27 -5.74 11.65 6.85
N ASN A 28 -6.14 12.36 7.91
CA ASN A 28 -7.52 12.79 8.10
C ASN A 28 -7.99 13.76 7.00
N ALA A 29 -7.14 14.70 6.59
CA ALA A 29 -7.44 15.61 5.49
C ALA A 29 -7.71 14.85 4.18
N THR A 30 -6.87 13.85 3.88
CA THR A 30 -6.98 13.03 2.66
C THR A 30 -8.21 12.14 2.69
N LEU A 31 -8.52 11.50 3.83
CA LEU A 31 -9.75 10.71 4.00
C LEU A 31 -11.00 11.54 3.70
N ASN A 32 -11.04 12.78 4.19
CA ASN A 32 -12.17 13.68 3.99
C ASN A 32 -12.28 14.17 2.55
N GLN A 33 -11.16 14.57 1.92
CA GLN A 33 -11.16 15.07 0.54
C GLN A 33 -11.50 13.99 -0.49
N THR A 34 -11.04 12.76 -0.28
CA THR A 34 -11.23 11.65 -1.23
C THR A 34 -12.53 10.88 -1.01
N GLY A 35 -13.19 11.08 0.14
CA GLY A 35 -14.36 10.32 0.56
C GLY A 35 -14.04 8.89 1.01
N ALA A 36 -12.75 8.55 1.19
CA ALA A 36 -12.33 7.25 1.68
C ALA A 36 -12.85 6.93 3.10
N ASN A 37 -13.21 7.97 3.88
CA ASN A 37 -13.91 7.81 5.16
C ASN A 37 -15.30 7.16 5.05
N LYS A 38 -15.86 7.06 3.84
CA LYS A 38 -17.16 6.40 3.57
C LYS A 38 -17.02 4.95 3.11
N LEU A 39 -15.79 4.46 2.96
CA LEU A 39 -15.55 3.06 2.59
C LEU A 39 -15.77 2.16 3.80
N ASP A 40 -16.44 1.03 3.59
CA ASP A 40 -16.54 -0.01 4.60
C ASP A 40 -15.23 -0.79 4.65
N CYS A 41 -14.36 -0.37 5.58
CA CYS A 41 -13.00 -0.88 5.75
C CYS A 41 -12.95 -1.81 6.96
N THR A 42 -12.44 -3.03 6.76
CA THR A 42 -12.13 -3.98 7.83
C THR A 42 -10.63 -4.23 7.87
N ALA A 43 -10.02 -4.18 9.06
CA ALA A 43 -8.60 -4.50 9.24
C ALA A 43 -8.29 -5.90 8.72
N LEU A 44 -7.19 -6.03 7.97
CA LEU A 44 -6.73 -7.34 7.52
C LEU A 44 -6.14 -8.09 8.71
N THR A 45 -6.82 -9.13 9.18
CA THR A 45 -6.34 -9.98 10.27
C THR A 45 -5.71 -11.26 9.73
N GLY A 46 -4.60 -11.68 10.36
CA GLY A 46 -3.89 -12.92 10.01
C GLY A 46 -2.84 -12.77 8.91
N SER A 47 -2.09 -13.85 8.67
CA SER A 47 -1.06 -13.89 7.63
C SER A 47 -1.67 -14.29 6.30
N VAL A 48 -1.45 -13.48 5.26
CA VAL A 48 -1.83 -13.82 3.89
C VAL A 48 -0.61 -14.39 3.16
N PRO A 49 -0.76 -15.50 2.40
CA PRO A 49 0.31 -16.04 1.57
C PRO A 49 0.85 -14.98 0.59
N PRO A 50 2.14 -15.02 0.25
CA PRO A 50 2.70 -14.12 -0.74
C PRO A 50 2.13 -14.39 -2.15
N LEU A 51 2.13 -13.36 -2.98
CA LEU A 51 1.91 -13.50 -4.42
C LEU A 51 3.14 -14.18 -5.05
N LEU A 52 2.92 -14.99 -6.08
CA LEU A 52 3.99 -15.50 -6.93
C LEU A 52 4.01 -14.66 -8.21
N ILE A 53 5.04 -13.82 -8.39
CA ILE A 53 5.17 -12.90 -9.53
C ILE A 53 6.56 -13.07 -10.11
N GLY A 54 6.67 -13.38 -11.41
CA GLY A 54 7.97 -13.55 -12.07
C GLY A 54 8.89 -14.59 -11.41
N GLY A 55 8.32 -15.63 -10.78
CA GLY A 55 9.07 -16.64 -10.01
C GLY A 55 9.46 -16.23 -8.59
N LEU A 56 9.17 -14.99 -8.16
CA LEU A 56 9.43 -14.52 -6.79
C LEU A 56 8.19 -14.53 -5.91
N LYS A 57 8.41 -14.79 -4.62
CA LYS A 57 7.42 -14.59 -3.56
C LYS A 57 7.39 -13.11 -3.16
N VAL A 58 6.36 -12.40 -3.61
CA VAL A 58 6.15 -10.98 -3.29
C VAL A 58 5.08 -10.87 -2.21
N ARG A 59 5.47 -10.37 -1.04
CA ARG A 59 4.53 -10.11 0.05
C ARG A 59 3.88 -8.74 -0.15
N VAL A 60 2.55 -8.74 -0.23
CA VAL A 60 1.72 -7.53 -0.23
C VAL A 60 0.89 -7.58 1.04
N THR A 61 0.98 -6.54 1.87
CA THR A 61 0.26 -6.44 3.15
C THR A 61 -0.60 -5.18 3.16
N PRO A 62 -1.81 -5.23 2.59
CA PRO A 62 -2.78 -4.17 2.79
C PRO A 62 -3.16 -4.06 4.26
N ASP A 63 -3.42 -2.84 4.75
CA ASP A 63 -3.82 -2.60 6.14
C ASP A 63 -5.30 -2.95 6.35
N VAL A 64 -6.13 -2.65 5.36
CA VAL A 64 -7.58 -2.88 5.39
C VAL A 64 -8.07 -3.49 4.08
N THR A 65 -9.13 -4.30 4.18
CA THR A 65 -9.96 -4.73 3.06
C THR A 65 -11.21 -3.87 2.98
N ILE A 66 -11.69 -3.63 1.76
CA ILE A 66 -12.92 -2.87 1.49
C ILE A 66 -13.99 -3.83 0.98
N ALA A 67 -15.21 -3.67 1.48
CA ALA A 67 -16.41 -4.25 0.88
C ALA A 67 -17.35 -3.13 0.41
N LYS A 68 -18.06 -3.36 -0.68
CA LYS A 68 -19.07 -2.44 -1.19
C LYS A 68 -20.20 -3.23 -1.84
N ASP A 69 -21.41 -3.08 -1.31
CA ASP A 69 -22.59 -3.66 -1.92
C ASP A 69 -22.78 -3.12 -3.35
N ASP A 70 -23.11 -4.03 -4.26
CA ASP A 70 -23.50 -3.71 -5.63
C ASP A 70 -24.92 -4.24 -5.88
N PRO A 71 -25.92 -3.35 -5.92
CA PRO A 71 -27.31 -3.74 -6.14
C PRO A 71 -27.56 -4.49 -7.45
N LYS A 72 -26.60 -4.48 -8.39
CA LYS A 72 -26.69 -5.15 -9.69
C LYS A 72 -25.93 -6.47 -9.74
N ALA A 73 -25.20 -6.83 -8.68
CA ALA A 73 -24.42 -8.07 -8.60
C ALA A 73 -24.91 -8.95 -7.46
N LEU A 74 -24.66 -10.26 -7.59
CA LEU A 74 -24.95 -11.23 -6.53
C LEU A 74 -23.96 -11.11 -5.36
N ASP A 75 -22.71 -10.83 -5.68
CA ASP A 75 -21.62 -10.70 -4.72
C ASP A 75 -21.23 -9.22 -4.54
N PRO A 76 -20.83 -8.79 -3.32
CA PRO A 76 -20.30 -7.46 -3.11
C PRO A 76 -19.00 -7.25 -3.92
N ARG A 77 -18.70 -5.99 -4.21
CA ARG A 77 -17.40 -5.59 -4.77
C ARG A 77 -16.39 -5.50 -3.63
N VAL A 78 -15.20 -6.06 -3.82
CA VAL A 78 -14.16 -6.07 -2.79
C VAL A 78 -12.86 -5.46 -3.28
N GLY A 79 -12.09 -4.92 -2.35
CA GLY A 79 -10.75 -4.38 -2.60
C GLY A 79 -9.96 -4.27 -1.31
N ALA A 80 -8.88 -3.48 -1.35
CA ALA A 80 -8.02 -3.29 -0.19
C ALA A 80 -7.23 -1.98 -0.31
N VAL A 81 -6.60 -1.57 0.79
CA VAL A 81 -5.78 -0.36 0.86
C VAL A 81 -4.44 -0.69 1.50
N VAL A 82 -3.37 -0.19 0.92
CA VAL A 82 -2.05 -0.11 1.58
C VAL A 82 -1.70 1.33 1.89
N THR A 83 -1.27 1.59 3.11
CA THR A 83 -0.91 2.93 3.60
C THR A 83 0.60 3.14 3.46
N MET A 84 0.96 4.22 2.76
CA MET A 84 2.33 4.61 2.53
C MET A 84 2.68 5.82 3.41
N ILE A 85 3.50 5.58 4.43
CA ILE A 85 3.92 6.58 5.44
C ILE A 85 5.36 7.09 5.17
N ALA A 86 6.00 6.66 4.08
CA ALA A 86 7.37 7.08 3.80
C ALA A 86 7.44 8.58 3.41
N LYS A 87 8.12 9.40 4.23
CA LYS A 87 8.35 10.84 3.96
C LYS A 87 9.57 11.12 3.07
N GLY A 88 10.48 10.16 2.94
CA GLY A 88 11.83 10.37 2.36
C GLY A 88 11.97 10.44 0.83
N GLU A 89 10.90 10.31 0.05
CA GLU A 89 10.97 10.48 -1.41
C GLU A 89 10.74 11.96 -1.78
N SER A 90 11.81 12.65 -2.15
CA SER A 90 11.78 14.07 -2.51
C SER A 90 11.31 14.33 -3.95
N SER A 91 11.35 13.32 -4.83
CA SER A 91 10.83 13.43 -6.18
C SER A 91 9.34 13.10 -6.24
N GLY A 92 8.50 14.10 -6.50
CA GLY A 92 7.06 13.91 -6.68
C GLY A 92 6.72 12.87 -7.75
N THR A 93 7.50 12.82 -8.85
CA THR A 93 7.32 11.81 -9.91
C THR A 93 7.59 10.40 -9.41
N LYS A 94 8.71 10.16 -8.72
CA LYS A 94 9.03 8.82 -8.18
C LYS A 94 8.01 8.40 -7.13
N ARG A 95 7.58 9.33 -6.27
CA ARG A 95 6.54 9.09 -5.27
C ARG A 95 5.23 8.65 -5.93
N ALA A 96 4.77 9.39 -6.94
CA ALA A 96 3.56 9.06 -7.68
C ALA A 96 3.66 7.70 -8.40
N GLU A 97 4.80 7.38 -9.01
CA GLU A 97 4.99 6.07 -9.64
C GLU A 97 5.03 4.92 -8.62
N LYS A 98 5.62 5.14 -7.44
CA LYS A 98 5.59 4.17 -6.33
C LYS A 98 4.16 3.91 -5.86
N ALA A 99 3.36 4.96 -5.66
CA ALA A 99 1.95 4.83 -5.28
C ALA A 99 1.17 4.02 -6.32
N LYS A 100 1.31 4.34 -7.61
CA LYS A 100 0.65 3.59 -8.70
C LYS A 100 1.07 2.12 -8.72
N THR A 101 2.35 1.81 -8.50
CA THR A 101 2.84 0.42 -8.42
C THR A 101 2.26 -0.30 -7.20
N ALA A 102 2.21 0.35 -6.04
CA ALA A 102 1.61 -0.20 -4.83
C ALA A 102 0.11 -0.50 -5.03
N ALA A 103 -0.65 0.40 -5.66
CA ALA A 103 -2.06 0.18 -5.98
C ALA A 103 -2.28 -1.03 -6.90
N VAL A 104 -1.39 -1.27 -7.88
CA VAL A 104 -1.45 -2.47 -8.74
C VAL A 104 -1.13 -3.74 -7.96
N LEU A 105 -0.16 -3.72 -7.04
CA LEU A 105 0.12 -4.86 -6.16
C LEU A 105 -1.06 -5.18 -5.24
N VAL A 106 -1.76 -4.16 -4.75
CA VAL A 106 -3.00 -4.33 -3.97
C VAL A 106 -4.12 -4.93 -4.82
N TRP A 107 -4.23 -4.56 -6.09
CA TRP A 107 -5.14 -5.21 -7.02
C TRP A 107 -4.83 -6.69 -7.21
N LEU A 108 -3.57 -7.05 -7.48
CA LEU A 108 -3.16 -8.45 -7.62
C LEU A 108 -3.41 -9.26 -6.34
N PHE A 109 -3.23 -8.63 -5.17
CA PHE A 109 -3.62 -9.19 -3.89
C PHE A 109 -5.12 -9.48 -3.81
N ALA A 110 -5.96 -8.51 -4.20
CA ALA A 110 -7.41 -8.67 -4.16
C ALA A 110 -7.89 -9.79 -5.09
N GLU A 111 -7.37 -9.86 -6.31
CA GLU A 111 -7.65 -10.95 -7.26
C GLU A 111 -7.28 -12.32 -6.71
N LYS A 112 -6.15 -12.41 -5.98
CA LYS A 112 -5.66 -13.68 -5.48
C LYS A 112 -6.36 -14.14 -4.20
N HIS A 113 -6.69 -13.20 -3.30
CA HIS A 113 -7.02 -13.53 -1.92
C HIS A 113 -8.42 -13.10 -1.47
N LEU A 114 -9.11 -12.23 -2.21
CA LEU A 114 -10.40 -11.69 -1.77
C LEU A 114 -11.61 -12.23 -2.56
N THR A 115 -11.40 -13.09 -3.56
CA THR A 115 -12.48 -13.69 -4.37
C THR A 115 -13.49 -14.49 -3.55
N GLY A 116 -13.08 -15.06 -2.42
CA GLY A 116 -13.99 -15.74 -1.48
C GLY A 116 -14.86 -14.79 -0.64
N ARG A 117 -14.64 -13.47 -0.72
CA ARG A 117 -15.39 -12.43 0.01
C ARG A 117 -16.24 -11.55 -0.91
N GLY A 118 -16.10 -11.71 -2.23
CA GLY A 118 -16.83 -10.94 -3.23
C GLY A 118 -16.04 -10.84 -4.54
N THR A 119 -16.53 -10.04 -5.48
CA THR A 119 -15.84 -9.84 -6.76
C THR A 119 -14.81 -8.71 -6.65
N PRO A 120 -13.51 -8.96 -6.88
CA PRO A 120 -12.50 -7.91 -6.83
C PRO A 120 -12.80 -6.74 -7.78
N ASP A 121 -12.59 -5.53 -7.28
CA ASP A 121 -12.74 -4.28 -8.03
C ASP A 121 -11.49 -3.42 -7.95
N ARG A 122 -10.89 -3.13 -9.10
CA ARG A 122 -9.73 -2.24 -9.23
C ARG A 122 -9.99 -0.86 -8.64
N LYS A 123 -11.22 -0.35 -8.74
CA LYS A 123 -11.60 0.95 -8.19
C LYS A 123 -11.70 0.95 -6.67
N LEU A 124 -11.60 -0.21 -6.03
CA LEU A 124 -11.53 -0.38 -4.57
C LEU A 124 -10.14 -0.83 -4.10
N CYS A 125 -9.15 -0.87 -5.00
CA CYS A 125 -7.78 -1.26 -4.69
C CYS A 125 -6.89 -0.02 -4.74
N PHE A 126 -6.40 0.39 -3.58
CA PHE A 126 -5.72 1.68 -3.43
C PHE A 126 -4.35 1.58 -2.77
N SER A 127 -3.47 2.50 -3.12
CA SER A 127 -2.43 2.98 -2.22
C SER A 127 -2.83 4.34 -1.65
N PHE A 128 -2.74 4.48 -0.33
CA PHE A 128 -2.95 5.74 0.38
C PHE A 128 -1.59 6.36 0.68
N ASP A 129 -1.26 7.46 0.02
CA ASP A 129 -0.05 8.23 0.32
C ASP A 129 -0.35 9.30 1.38
N VAL A 130 0.14 9.08 2.61
CA VAL A 130 -0.18 9.94 3.76
C VAL A 130 0.40 11.34 3.61
N PHE A 131 1.65 11.46 3.17
CA PHE A 131 2.31 12.77 3.14
C PHE A 131 2.01 13.57 1.89
N ASP A 132 1.77 12.92 0.75
CA ASP A 132 1.35 13.60 -0.49
C ASP A 132 -0.15 13.90 -0.50
N GLY A 133 -0.91 13.26 0.39
CA GLY A 133 -2.34 13.43 0.54
C GLY A 133 -3.15 12.85 -0.61
N ASN A 134 -2.70 11.71 -1.15
CA ASN A 134 -3.25 11.12 -2.37
C ASN A 134 -3.78 9.71 -2.13
N LEU A 135 -4.98 9.44 -2.67
CA LEU A 135 -5.54 8.09 -2.75
C LEU A 135 -5.48 7.62 -4.21
N VAL A 136 -4.58 6.69 -4.50
CA VAL A 136 -4.31 6.25 -5.88
C VAL A 136 -4.92 4.86 -6.10
N ALA A 137 -5.88 4.78 -7.01
CA ALA A 137 -6.48 3.51 -7.42
C ALA A 137 -5.62 2.75 -8.44
N ALA A 138 -5.85 1.43 -8.57
CA ALA A 138 -5.29 0.63 -9.66
C ALA A 138 -5.88 1.05 -11.02
N GLY A 139 -5.17 1.93 -11.74
CA GLY A 139 -5.68 2.67 -12.91
C GLY A 139 -5.63 1.96 -14.28
N ALA A 140 -5.79 2.76 -15.35
CA ALA A 140 -5.96 2.28 -16.74
C ALA A 140 -4.71 1.60 -17.34
N SER A 141 -3.50 2.03 -16.95
CA SER A 141 -2.22 1.46 -17.42
C SER A 141 -1.78 0.23 -16.61
N ILE A 142 -2.73 -0.52 -16.04
CA ILE A 142 -2.45 -1.65 -15.18
C ILE A 142 -1.71 -2.78 -15.89
N ALA A 143 -2.05 -3.08 -17.15
CA ALA A 143 -1.40 -4.14 -17.91
C ALA A 143 0.10 -3.88 -18.06
N THR A 144 0.48 -2.66 -18.45
CA THR A 144 1.88 -2.24 -18.54
C THR A 144 2.59 -2.32 -17.20
N ARG A 145 1.93 -1.91 -16.10
CA ARG A 145 2.53 -2.03 -14.76
C ARG A 145 2.70 -3.47 -14.32
N ILE A 146 1.73 -4.34 -14.56
CA ILE A 146 1.85 -5.77 -14.27
C ILE A 146 3.04 -6.35 -15.04
N ASN A 147 3.18 -6.03 -16.33
CA ASN A 147 4.32 -6.48 -17.13
C ASN A 147 5.65 -5.98 -16.57
N ASN A 148 5.74 -4.69 -16.21
CA ASN A 148 6.97 -4.13 -15.64
C ASN A 148 7.31 -4.75 -14.28
N ILE A 149 6.32 -4.96 -13.40
CA ILE A 149 6.50 -5.62 -12.10
C ILE A 149 6.97 -7.07 -12.34
N THR A 150 6.33 -7.78 -13.26
CA THR A 150 6.68 -9.17 -13.59
C THR A 150 8.11 -9.26 -14.12
N ALA A 151 8.47 -8.43 -15.11
CA ALA A 151 9.81 -8.39 -15.67
C ALA A 151 10.88 -8.06 -14.62
N ALA A 152 10.60 -7.09 -13.73
CA ALA A 152 11.51 -6.77 -12.63
C ALA A 152 11.68 -7.95 -11.65
N CYS A 153 10.59 -8.66 -11.33
CA CYS A 153 10.68 -9.85 -10.49
C CYS A 153 11.44 -11.00 -11.17
N GLU A 154 11.27 -11.20 -12.48
CA GLU A 154 12.02 -12.20 -13.24
C GLU A 154 13.52 -11.89 -13.27
N GLU A 155 13.88 -10.63 -13.48
CA GLU A 155 15.27 -10.16 -13.45
C GLU A 155 15.90 -10.40 -12.08
N ILE A 156 15.20 -10.06 -11.00
CA ILE A 156 15.66 -10.32 -9.63
C ILE A 156 15.79 -11.82 -9.38
N ALA A 157 14.81 -12.64 -9.80
CA ALA A 157 14.88 -14.10 -9.64
C ALA A 157 16.12 -14.69 -10.34
N HIS A 158 16.42 -14.22 -11.55
CA HIS A 158 17.58 -14.65 -12.30
C HIS A 158 18.89 -14.19 -11.65
N GLY A 159 18.93 -12.92 -11.21
CA GLY A 159 20.10 -12.31 -10.58
C GLY A 159 20.43 -12.89 -9.20
N TRP A 160 19.41 -13.27 -8.42
CA TRP A 160 19.59 -13.74 -7.04
C TRP A 160 20.46 -14.99 -6.96
N SER A 161 20.36 -15.89 -7.94
CA SER A 161 21.19 -17.09 -8.03
C SER A 161 22.69 -16.81 -8.19
N LYS A 162 23.04 -15.59 -8.62
CA LYS A 162 24.41 -15.14 -8.91
C LYS A 162 24.92 -14.11 -7.90
N ALA A 163 24.07 -13.64 -6.99
CA ALA A 163 24.45 -12.66 -5.98
C ALA A 163 25.24 -13.34 -4.87
N SER A 164 26.40 -12.78 -4.52
CA SER A 164 27.13 -13.12 -3.30
C SER A 164 26.86 -12.02 -2.26
N PRO A 165 26.63 -12.37 -0.98
CA PRO A 165 26.56 -11.37 0.08
C PRO A 165 27.85 -10.55 0.12
N PRO A 166 27.78 -9.24 0.39
CA PRO A 166 28.95 -8.45 0.78
C PRO A 166 29.78 -9.13 1.88
N ASP A 167 31.10 -9.01 1.79
CA ASP A 167 32.05 -9.60 2.75
C ASP A 167 31.90 -9.04 4.17
N ASP A 168 31.21 -7.91 4.33
CA ASP A 168 31.00 -7.15 5.57
C ASP A 168 29.58 -7.28 6.15
N LEU A 169 28.78 -8.22 5.66
CA LEU A 169 27.49 -8.55 6.29
C LEU A 169 27.73 -9.38 7.56
N ASP A 170 27.93 -8.69 8.68
CA ASP A 170 27.78 -9.27 10.01
C ASP A 170 26.30 -9.67 10.20
N GLY A 171 26.07 -10.98 10.42
CA GLY A 171 24.75 -11.57 10.60
C GLY A 171 24.07 -11.21 11.92
#